data_AF-A0A0J6CWH5-F1
#
_entry.id   AF-A0A0J6CWH5-F1
#
_cell.length_a   1.000
_cell.length_b   1.000
_cell.length_c   1.000
_cell.angle_alpha   90.00
_cell.angle_beta   90.00
_cell.angle_gamma   90.00
#
_symmetry.space_group_name_H-M   'P 1'
#
loop_
_entity.id
_entity.type
_entity.pdbx_description
1 polymer ?
#
loop_
_entity_poly.entity_id
_entity_poly.type
_entity_poly.pdbx_seq_one_letter_code
_entity_poly.pdbx_strand_id
1 'polypeptide(L)'
;MSKEDKNFYLVREDVLSDSMLKTLEAKLLLESGSVESVREAIDQVGVSRSAFYKYRDTILPFHTMIIEQIVTLSVHLEDRSGALSRVLSTVASLGCNLLTINQTIPLQGYATVILTMEIGESNLKLSSLLERIKEIEAVSNAEIIGSGA
;
A
#
# COMPACT_ATOMS: atom_id res chain seq x y z
N MET A 1 -1.22 29.31 -4.72
CA MET A 1 -1.33 27.94 -5.25
C MET A 1 -0.79 27.00 -4.19
N SER A 2 -1.68 26.20 -3.58
CA SER A 2 -1.31 25.18 -2.59
C SER A 2 -0.42 24.10 -3.23
N LYS A 3 0.34 23.39 -2.40
CA LYS A 3 1.34 22.39 -2.76
C LYS A 3 0.81 21.15 -3.53
N GLU A 4 -0.46 21.12 -3.93
CA GLU A 4 -1.22 19.89 -4.14
C GLU A 4 -1.60 19.53 -5.59
N ASP A 5 -1.34 20.37 -6.59
CA ASP A 5 -1.60 19.99 -8.00
C ASP A 5 -0.30 19.98 -8.81
N LYS A 6 0.59 19.02 -8.55
CA LYS A 6 1.74 18.74 -9.42
C LYS A 6 1.37 17.61 -10.37
N ASN A 7 1.30 17.90 -11.66
CA ASN A 7 1.14 16.88 -12.70
C ASN A 7 2.40 16.02 -12.78
N PHE A 8 2.23 14.70 -12.78
CA PHE A 8 3.30 13.73 -12.99
C PHE A 8 3.37 13.33 -14.47
N TYR A 9 4.58 13.06 -14.95
CA TYR A 9 4.83 12.62 -16.32
C TYR A 9 5.64 11.32 -16.29
N LEU A 10 5.24 10.34 -17.10
CA LEU A 10 6.00 9.12 -17.29
C LEU A 10 7.00 9.32 -18.43
N VAL A 11 8.27 9.06 -18.13
CA VAL A 11 9.36 9.11 -19.10
C VAL A 11 10.13 7.79 -19.06
N ARG A 12 10.72 7.40 -20.19
CA ARG A 12 11.62 6.25 -20.21
C ARG A 12 12.93 6.59 -19.52
N GLU A 13 13.59 5.59 -18.96
CA GLU A 13 14.87 5.77 -18.28
C GLU A 13 15.95 6.37 -19.20
N ASP A 14 15.99 5.97 -20.46
CA ASP A 14 17.02 6.39 -21.43
C ASP A 14 16.95 7.88 -21.81
N VAL A 15 15.84 8.56 -21.50
CA VAL A 15 15.72 10.02 -21.69
C VAL A 15 16.09 10.82 -20.44
N LEU A 16 16.37 10.16 -19.32
CA LEU A 16 16.82 10.83 -18.10
C LEU A 16 18.26 11.31 -18.27
N SER A 17 18.53 12.52 -17.78
CA SER A 17 19.92 13.01 -17.75
C SER A 17 20.77 12.21 -16.75
N ASP A 18 22.08 12.16 -16.96
CA ASP A 18 23.04 11.51 -16.06
C ASP A 18 22.88 11.96 -14.60
N SER A 19 22.65 13.26 -14.37
CA SER A 19 22.40 13.79 -13.01
C SER A 19 21.12 13.26 -12.37
N MET A 20 20.10 12.96 -13.16
CA MET A 20 18.84 12.38 -12.66
C MET A 20 19.01 10.92 -12.31
N LEU A 21 19.66 10.14 -13.18
CA LEU A 21 19.98 8.73 -12.94
C LEU A 21 20.84 8.56 -11.69
N LYS A 22 21.91 9.35 -11.57
CA LYS A 22 22.77 9.37 -10.38
C LYS A 22 22.05 9.82 -9.11
N THR A 23 21.05 10.69 -9.23
CA THR A 23 20.23 11.05 -8.06
C THR A 23 19.38 9.86 -7.61
N LEU A 24 18.81 9.08 -8.54
CA LEU A 24 18.08 7.85 -8.23
C LEU A 24 19.00 6.82 -7.55
N GLU A 25 20.20 6.60 -8.09
CA GLU A 25 21.18 5.67 -7.50
C GLU A 25 21.65 6.11 -6.10
N ALA A 26 21.92 7.41 -5.90
CA ALA A 26 22.26 7.93 -4.58
C ALA A 26 21.11 7.76 -3.57
N LYS A 27 19.85 7.87 -4.01
CA LYS A 27 18.69 7.58 -3.16
C LYS A 27 18.63 6.10 -2.79
N LEU A 28 18.87 5.19 -3.72
CA LEU A 28 18.91 3.74 -3.45
C LEU A 28 19.99 3.38 -2.40
N LEU A 29 21.17 4.00 -2.46
CA LEU A 29 22.21 3.78 -1.45
C LEU A 29 21.76 4.23 -0.05
N LEU A 30 21.07 5.36 0.03
CA LEU A 30 20.54 5.89 1.30
C LEU A 30 19.40 5.02 1.84
N GLU A 31 18.48 4.61 0.98
CA GLU A 31 17.30 3.80 1.35
C GLU A 31 17.70 2.38 1.77
N SER A 32 18.71 1.79 1.12
CA SER A 32 19.25 0.48 1.49
C SER A 32 20.10 0.50 2.77
N GLY A 33 20.44 1.67 3.29
CA GLY A 33 21.38 1.82 4.40
C GLY A 33 22.83 1.49 4.04
N SER A 34 23.16 1.42 2.75
CA SER A 34 24.53 1.18 2.28
C SER A 34 25.49 2.33 2.61
N VAL A 35 24.94 3.52 2.85
CA VAL A 35 25.67 4.73 3.27
C VAL A 35 24.89 5.43 4.38
N GLU A 36 25.59 6.11 5.28
CA GLU A 36 24.96 6.75 6.45
C GLU A 36 24.55 8.21 6.17
N SER A 37 25.11 8.82 5.13
CA SER A 37 24.87 10.23 4.84
C SER A 37 24.69 10.53 3.37
N VAL A 38 23.93 11.60 3.08
CA VAL A 38 23.76 12.14 1.72
C VAL A 38 25.11 12.45 1.08
N ARG A 39 26.08 12.93 1.87
CA ARG A 39 27.41 13.26 1.37
C ARG A 39 28.12 12.03 0.81
N GLU A 40 28.10 10.91 1.54
CA GLU A 40 28.70 9.67 1.08
C GLU A 40 28.02 9.16 -0.18
N ALA A 41 26.68 9.20 -0.22
CA ALA A 41 25.91 8.76 -1.39
C ALA A 41 26.28 9.54 -2.66
N ILE A 42 26.32 10.87 -2.57
CA ILE A 42 26.61 11.72 -3.74
C ILE A 42 28.07 11.66 -4.17
N ASP A 43 29.00 11.48 -3.22
CA ASP A 43 30.44 11.34 -3.50
C ASP A 43 30.71 9.99 -4.18
N GLN A 44 30.03 8.91 -3.74
CA GLN A 44 30.14 7.57 -4.32
C GLN A 44 29.58 7.48 -5.74
N VAL A 45 28.43 8.10 -6.00
CA VAL A 45 27.75 8.05 -7.30
C VAL A 45 28.24 9.15 -8.27
N GLY A 46 28.91 10.16 -7.74
CA GLY A 46 29.48 11.25 -8.54
C GLY A 46 28.43 12.23 -9.05
N VAL A 47 27.49 12.64 -8.19
CA VAL A 47 26.52 13.71 -8.46
C VAL A 47 26.83 14.93 -7.59
N SER A 48 26.66 16.13 -8.13
CA SER A 48 26.87 17.35 -7.33
C SER A 48 25.75 17.50 -6.28
N ARG A 49 26.07 18.14 -5.15
CA ARG A 49 25.06 18.49 -4.13
C ARG A 49 23.87 19.24 -4.73
N SER A 50 24.13 20.24 -5.57
CA SER A 50 23.07 21.04 -6.18
C SER A 50 22.18 20.22 -7.13
N ALA A 51 22.76 19.30 -7.91
CA ALA A 51 21.99 18.40 -8.77
C ALA A 51 21.16 17.42 -7.94
N PHE A 52 21.73 16.82 -6.89
CA PHE A 52 21.01 15.93 -5.99
C PHE A 52 19.78 16.63 -5.39
N TYR A 53 19.95 17.79 -4.75
CA TYR A 53 18.82 18.50 -4.13
C TYR A 53 17.80 19.04 -5.14
N LYS A 54 18.20 19.28 -6.39
CA LYS A 54 17.26 19.67 -7.46
C LYS A 54 16.32 18.53 -7.83
N TYR A 55 16.80 17.29 -7.85
CA TYR A 55 16.05 16.12 -8.33
C TYR A 55 15.52 15.19 -7.24
N ARG A 56 16.05 15.26 -6.00
CA ARG A 56 15.74 14.35 -4.89
C ARG A 56 14.24 14.13 -4.68
N ASP A 57 13.48 15.22 -4.68
CA ASP A 57 12.05 15.22 -4.36
C ASP A 57 11.17 15.34 -5.63
N THR A 58 11.76 15.28 -6.83
CA THR A 58 11.05 15.46 -8.11
C THR A 58 11.19 14.26 -9.05
N ILE A 59 12.13 13.35 -8.80
CA ILE A 59 12.31 12.12 -9.56
C ILE A 59 12.19 10.94 -8.61
N LEU A 60 11.23 10.08 -8.92
CA LEU A 60 10.81 8.95 -8.12
C LEU A 60 10.79 7.71 -9.03
N PRO A 61 11.27 6.56 -8.54
CA PRO A 61 11.11 5.32 -9.29
C PRO A 61 9.63 4.99 -9.45
N PHE A 62 9.21 4.61 -10.66
CA PHE A 62 7.80 4.29 -10.93
C PHE A 62 7.31 3.05 -10.17
N HIS A 63 8.19 2.09 -9.88
CA HIS A 63 7.83 0.90 -9.11
C HIS A 63 7.49 1.20 -7.64
N THR A 64 7.87 2.38 -7.13
CA THR A 64 7.45 2.86 -5.80
C THR A 64 6.06 3.53 -5.83
N MET A 65 5.50 3.78 -7.02
CA MET A 65 4.23 4.51 -7.21
C MET A 65 3.01 3.63 -7.46
N ILE A 66 3.16 2.31 -7.50
CA ILE A 66 2.02 1.39 -7.48
C ILE A 66 1.70 1.14 -6.01
N ILE A 67 1.01 2.10 -5.37
CA ILE A 67 0.44 1.89 -4.04
C ILE A 67 -0.85 1.11 -4.23
N GLU A 68 -0.72 -0.16 -4.59
CA GLU A 68 -1.76 -1.14 -4.32
C GLU A 68 -1.81 -1.29 -2.80
N GLN A 69 -2.76 -0.64 -2.14
CA GLN A 69 -2.84 -0.68 -0.68
C GLN A 69 -3.34 -2.05 -0.24
N ILE A 70 -2.40 -2.90 0.17
CA ILE A 70 -2.73 -4.22 0.72
C ILE A 70 -3.19 -4.02 2.17
N VAL A 71 -4.39 -4.47 2.46
CA VAL A 71 -4.96 -4.44 3.80
C VAL A 71 -5.26 -5.85 4.29
N THR A 72 -4.93 -6.09 5.57
CA THR A 72 -5.32 -7.29 6.29
C THR A 72 -6.41 -6.96 7.30
N LEU A 73 -7.57 -7.59 7.13
CA LEU A 73 -8.74 -7.48 7.99
C LEU A 73 -8.89 -8.76 8.81
N SER A 74 -9.13 -8.62 10.12
CA SER A 74 -9.59 -9.69 11.00
C SER A 74 -11.09 -9.54 11.22
N VAL A 75 -11.86 -10.60 10.99
CA VAL A 75 -13.30 -10.65 11.19
C VAL A 75 -13.62 -11.81 12.13
N HIS A 76 -14.25 -11.51 13.27
CA HIS A 76 -14.85 -12.53 14.11
C HIS A 76 -16.27 -12.82 13.61
N LEU A 77 -16.45 -14.05 13.15
CA LEU A 77 -17.62 -14.46 12.39
C LEU A 77 -18.30 -15.66 13.07
N GLU A 78 -19.61 -15.57 13.25
CA GLU A 78 -20.45 -16.69 13.70
C GLU A 78 -20.43 -17.83 12.67
N ASP A 79 -20.25 -19.06 13.15
CA ASP A 79 -20.25 -20.27 12.34
C ASP A 79 -21.69 -20.67 11.95
N ARG A 80 -22.19 -20.00 10.91
CA ARG A 80 -23.50 -20.31 10.32
C ARG A 80 -23.44 -20.27 8.80
N SER A 81 -24.34 -21.02 8.17
CA SER A 81 -24.41 -21.13 6.71
C SER A 81 -24.53 -19.75 6.04
N GLY A 82 -23.66 -19.50 5.06
CA GLY A 82 -23.65 -18.26 4.27
C GLY A 82 -23.01 -17.04 4.95
N ALA A 83 -22.53 -17.15 6.20
CA ALA A 83 -21.91 -16.03 6.91
C ALA A 83 -20.67 -15.51 6.18
N LEU A 84 -19.70 -16.39 5.88
CA LEU A 84 -18.48 -16.00 5.17
C LEU A 84 -18.82 -15.49 3.77
N SER A 85 -19.70 -16.18 3.05
CA SER A 85 -20.13 -15.76 1.71
C SER A 85 -20.67 -14.33 1.68
N ARG A 86 -21.39 -13.91 2.73
CA ARG A 86 -21.93 -12.55 2.85
C ARG A 86 -20.81 -11.53 3.08
N VAL A 87 -19.84 -11.84 3.93
CA VAL A 87 -18.65 -10.99 4.12
C VAL A 87 -17.90 -10.82 2.80
N LEU A 88 -17.59 -11.91 2.10
CA LEU A 88 -16.87 -11.89 0.83
C LEU A 88 -17.63 -11.11 -0.25
N SER A 89 -18.96 -11.26 -0.31
CA SER A 89 -19.81 -10.51 -1.24
C SER A 89 -19.79 -9.00 -0.94
N THR A 90 -19.79 -8.61 0.33
CA THR A 90 -19.65 -7.20 0.72
C THR A 90 -18.31 -6.63 0.28
N VAL A 91 -17.21 -7.35 0.52
CA VAL A 91 -15.86 -6.96 0.08
C VAL A 91 -15.82 -6.78 -1.45
N ALA A 92 -16.32 -7.77 -2.20
CA ALA A 92 -16.35 -7.72 -3.66
C ALA A 92 -17.26 -6.60 -4.22
N SER A 93 -18.40 -6.32 -3.55
CA SER A 93 -19.31 -5.23 -3.96
C SER A 93 -18.70 -3.84 -3.86
N LEU A 94 -17.64 -3.72 -3.05
CA LEU A 94 -16.85 -2.50 -2.90
C LEU A 94 -15.63 -2.50 -3.84
N GLY A 95 -15.50 -3.47 -4.74
CA GLY A 95 -14.40 -3.50 -5.71
C GLY A 95 -13.03 -3.78 -5.10
N CYS A 96 -12.97 -4.25 -3.86
CA CYS A 96 -11.73 -4.75 -3.27
C CYS A 96 -11.37 -6.11 -3.89
N ASN A 97 -10.11 -6.30 -4.25
CA ASN A 97 -9.61 -7.55 -4.78
C ASN A 97 -9.09 -8.44 -3.64
N LEU A 98 -9.66 -9.63 -3.45
CA LEU A 98 -9.27 -10.54 -2.38
C LEU A 98 -8.03 -11.34 -2.79
N LEU A 99 -6.95 -11.22 -2.00
CA LEU A 99 -5.70 -11.93 -2.22
C LEU A 99 -5.65 -13.25 -1.45
N THR A 100 -6.03 -13.22 -0.17
CA THR A 100 -6.05 -14.43 0.67
C THR A 100 -7.26 -14.44 1.61
N ILE A 101 -7.70 -15.65 1.93
CA ILE A 101 -8.75 -15.92 2.91
C ILE A 101 -8.23 -17.02 3.82
N ASN A 102 -8.09 -16.74 5.11
CA ASN A 102 -7.73 -17.72 6.12
C ASN A 102 -8.79 -17.73 7.22
N GLN A 103 -9.55 -18.81 7.33
CA GLN A 103 -10.53 -18.99 8.39
C GLN A 103 -10.02 -20.04 9.38
N THR A 104 -10.05 -19.72 10.66
CA THR A 104 -9.74 -20.68 11.72
C THR A 104 -10.87 -21.68 11.89
N ILE A 105 -10.60 -22.80 12.55
CA ILE A 105 -11.67 -23.66 13.05
C ILE A 105 -12.60 -22.85 13.98
N PRO A 106 -13.93 -23.07 13.91
CA PRO A 106 -14.85 -22.45 14.86
C PRO A 106 -14.58 -22.92 16.29
N LEU A 107 -14.48 -21.98 17.22
CA LEU A 107 -14.43 -22.20 18.67
C LEU A 107 -15.63 -21.50 19.29
N GLN A 108 -16.42 -22.24 20.07
CA GLN A 108 -17.63 -21.72 20.72
C GLN A 108 -18.63 -21.06 19.75
N GLY A 109 -18.72 -21.59 18.52
CA GLY A 109 -19.63 -21.09 17.48
C GLY A 109 -19.10 -19.89 16.71
N TYR A 110 -17.84 -19.50 16.88
CA TYR A 110 -17.22 -18.40 16.14
C TYR A 110 -15.87 -18.81 15.54
N ALA A 111 -15.59 -18.34 14.33
CA ALA A 111 -14.29 -18.44 13.68
C ALA A 111 -13.70 -17.05 13.47
N THR A 112 -12.37 -16.96 13.47
CA THR A 112 -11.67 -15.77 12.99
C THR A 112 -11.37 -15.95 11.51
N VAL A 113 -11.74 -14.96 10.71
CA VAL A 113 -11.44 -14.88 9.29
C VAL A 113 -10.46 -13.75 9.06
N ILE A 114 -9.27 -14.09 8.59
CA ILE A 114 -8.27 -13.13 8.14
C ILE A 114 -8.40 -12.98 6.63
N LEU A 115 -8.66 -11.77 6.18
CA LEU A 115 -8.77 -11.42 4.76
C LEU A 115 -7.63 -10.48 4.40
N THR A 116 -6.79 -10.89 3.45
CA THR A 116 -5.85 -9.98 2.80
C THR A 116 -6.46 -9.53 1.49
N MET A 117 -6.55 -8.23 1.27
CA MET A 117 -7.15 -7.65 0.09
C MET A 117 -6.35 -6.45 -0.40
N GLU A 118 -6.42 -6.23 -1.69
CA GLU A 118 -5.93 -5.05 -2.37
C GLU A 118 -7.09 -4.07 -2.54
N ILE A 119 -6.86 -2.83 -2.13
CA ILE A 119 -7.81 -1.73 -2.27
C ILE A 119 -7.29 -0.82 -3.36
N GLY A 120 -7.95 -0.82 -4.52
CA GLY A 120 -7.58 0.07 -5.63
C GLY A 120 -7.83 1.54 -5.31
N GLU A 121 -7.38 2.45 -6.19
CA GLU A 121 -7.51 3.92 -6.07
C GLU A 121 -8.94 4.46 -5.89
N SER A 122 -9.95 3.59 -5.97
CA SER A 122 -11.32 3.90 -5.58
C SER A 122 -11.36 4.63 -4.24
N ASN A 123 -12.04 5.78 -4.20
CA ASN A 123 -12.37 6.64 -3.05
C ASN A 123 -13.07 5.94 -1.85
N LEU A 124 -13.00 4.62 -1.78
CA LEU A 124 -13.48 3.80 -0.70
C LEU A 124 -12.62 4.02 0.53
N LYS A 125 -13.17 4.79 1.45
CA LYS A 125 -12.63 4.88 2.80
C LYS A 125 -12.74 3.47 3.40
N LEU A 126 -11.60 2.90 3.77
CA LEU A 126 -11.49 1.67 4.58
C LEU A 126 -12.47 1.62 5.76
N SER A 127 -12.78 2.80 6.34
CA SER A 127 -13.80 2.95 7.37
C SER A 127 -15.19 2.48 6.91
N SER A 128 -15.60 2.79 5.69
CA SER A 128 -16.89 2.38 5.12
C SER A 128 -16.96 0.89 4.81
N LEU A 129 -15.84 0.26 4.45
CA LEU A 129 -15.75 -1.20 4.32
C LEU A 129 -15.94 -1.87 5.69
N LEU A 130 -15.21 -1.40 6.70
CA LEU A 130 -15.33 -1.90 8.07
C LEU A 130 -16.75 -1.76 8.64
N GLU A 131 -17.37 -0.58 8.46
CA GLU A 131 -18.75 -0.32 8.90
C GLU A 131 -19.72 -1.32 8.27
N ARG A 132 -19.68 -1.51 6.95
CA ARG A 132 -20.57 -2.46 6.25
C ARG A 132 -20.36 -3.91 6.65
N ILE A 133 -19.12 -4.31 6.96
CA ILE A 133 -18.84 -5.66 7.46
C ILE A 133 -19.41 -5.83 8.87
N LYS A 134 -19.29 -4.81 9.74
CA LYS A 134 -19.86 -4.83 11.10
C LYS A 134 -21.38 -4.81 11.13
N GLU A 135 -22.04 -4.33 10.08
CA GLU A 135 -23.51 -4.39 9.93
C GLU A 135 -24.03 -5.79 9.61
N ILE A 136 -23.16 -6.73 9.21
CA ILE A 136 -23.55 -8.11 8.98
C ILE A 136 -23.85 -8.76 10.33
N GLU A 137 -25.09 -9.20 10.54
CA GLU A 137 -25.56 -9.82 11.79
C GLU A 137 -24.64 -10.95 12.32
N ALA A 138 -24.04 -11.73 11.41
CA ALA A 138 -23.13 -12.83 11.74
C ALA A 138 -21.74 -12.36 12.22
N VAL A 139 -21.41 -11.07 12.10
CA VAL A 139 -20.10 -10.51 12.45
C VAL A 139 -20.18 -9.91 13.85
N SER A 140 -19.42 -10.48 14.78
CA SER A 140 -19.33 -9.94 16.14
C SER A 140 -18.29 -8.83 16.26
N ASN A 141 -17.22 -8.90 15.46
CA ASN A 141 -16.22 -7.83 15.37
C ASN A 141 -15.51 -7.86 14.01
N ALA A 142 -15.00 -6.70 13.57
CA ALA A 142 -14.11 -6.58 12.42
C ALA A 142 -13.11 -5.45 12.65
N GLU A 143 -11.84 -5.70 12.35
CA GLU A 143 -10.76 -4.74 12.56
C GLU A 143 -9.64 -4.91 11.54
N ILE A 144 -8.97 -3.79 11.22
CA ILE A 144 -7.77 -3.81 10.40
C ILE A 144 -6.60 -4.16 11.30
N ILE A 145 -5.87 -5.22 10.95
CA ILE A 145 -4.71 -5.70 11.74
C ILE A 145 -3.38 -5.47 11.02
N GLY A 146 -3.41 -5.05 9.75
CA GLY A 146 -2.21 -4.73 8.99
C GLY A 146 -2.53 -3.95 7.72
N SER A 147 -1.61 -3.06 7.34
CA SER A 147 -1.63 -2.37 6.06
C SER A 147 -0.21 -2.37 5.50
N GLY A 148 -0.03 -2.92 4.30
CA GLY A 148 1.19 -2.82 3.51
C GLY A 148 1.09 -1.63 2.56
N ALA A 149 2.13 -0.81 2.55
CA ALA A 149 2.44 0.14 1.49
C ALA A 149 3.64 -0.40 0.70
#